data_AF-X0T8J9-F1
#
_entry.id   AF-X0T8J9-F1
#
_cell.length_a   1.000
_cell.length_b   1.000
_cell.length_c   1.000
_cell.angle_alpha   90.00
_cell.angle_beta   90.00
_cell.angle_gamma   90.00
#
_symmetry.space_group_name_H-M   'P 1'
#
loop_
_entity.id
_entity.type
_entity.pdbx_description
1 polymer ?
#
loop_
_entity_poly.entity_id
_entity_poly.type
_entity_poly.pdbx_seq_one_letter_code
_entity_poly.pdbx_strand_id
1 'polypeptide(L)'
;MLIDSHAHLDMEKFDSDRDQIIDRALSVDVKQIITVGIDIKSSIRAIKLTKSYSSIFASVGIHPHNADNIDKNDLKQIPLIATQEKIVAIGETGLDFFRNLSSRQKQVELFKQQLDIAISLDLPVIIHDREAHEEIFKILLSFNRNGFKGVIHCFSGDYNLAKTFIDMGYYISIPGTVTFRNA
;
A
#
# COMPACT_ATOMS: atom_id res chain seq x y z
N MET A 1 14.49 16.60 5.50
CA MET A 1 13.98 15.81 4.37
C MET A 1 12.85 14.93 4.87
N LEU A 2 11.66 15.07 4.30
CA LEU A 2 10.51 14.20 4.56
C LEU A 2 10.21 13.32 3.34
N ILE A 3 9.65 12.14 3.59
CA ILE A 3 9.10 11.24 2.58
C ILE A 3 7.64 11.00 2.92
N ASP A 4 6.75 11.27 1.98
CA ASP A 4 5.37 10.81 2.09
C ASP A 4 5.29 9.37 1.57
N SER A 5 5.16 8.41 2.49
CA SER A 5 5.19 6.99 2.15
C SER A 5 3.88 6.46 1.56
N HIS A 6 2.80 7.26 1.53
CA HIS A 6 1.50 6.80 1.05
C HIS A 6 0.61 7.95 0.57
N ALA A 7 0.70 8.26 -0.71
CA ALA A 7 -0.19 9.20 -1.38
C ALA A 7 -0.99 8.52 -2.50
N HIS A 8 -2.07 9.16 -2.94
CA HIS A 8 -2.82 8.75 -4.13
C HIS A 8 -2.86 9.89 -5.15
N LEU A 9 -1.68 10.28 -5.64
CA LEU A 9 -1.53 11.33 -6.65
C LEU A 9 -2.07 10.88 -8.02
N ASP A 10 -2.22 9.57 -8.24
CA ASP A 10 -2.78 8.97 -9.44
C ASP A 10 -4.30 9.23 -9.61
N MET A 11 -4.99 9.65 -8.55
CA MET A 11 -6.43 9.90 -8.58
C MET A 11 -6.77 11.07 -9.50
N GLU A 12 -7.86 10.91 -10.25
CA GLU A 12 -8.36 11.90 -11.23
C GLU A 12 -8.71 13.25 -10.58
N LYS A 13 -9.04 13.25 -9.28
CA LYS A 13 -9.32 14.46 -8.49
C LYS A 13 -8.17 15.47 -8.48
N PHE A 14 -6.95 15.04 -8.81
CA PHE A 14 -5.76 15.88 -8.87
C PHE A 14 -5.33 16.21 -10.31
N ASP A 15 -6.04 15.75 -11.35
CA ASP A 15 -5.59 15.95 -12.74
C ASP A 15 -5.41 17.42 -13.12
N SER A 16 -6.22 18.32 -12.57
CA SER A 16 -6.16 19.76 -12.88
C SER A 16 -4.98 20.50 -12.24
N ASP A 17 -4.43 20.00 -11.14
CA ASP A 17 -3.47 20.73 -10.30
C ASP A 17 -2.33 19.87 -9.75
N ARG A 18 -2.14 18.64 -10.25
CA ARG A 18 -1.13 17.68 -9.80
C ARG A 18 0.28 18.26 -9.78
N ASP A 19 0.68 18.94 -10.85
CA ASP A 19 2.00 19.59 -10.94
C ASP A 19 2.20 20.56 -9.78
N GLN A 20 1.19 21.41 -9.53
CA GLN A 20 1.24 22.40 -8.46
C GLN A 20 1.24 21.74 -7.07
N ILE A 21 0.53 20.62 -6.88
CA ILE A 21 0.55 19.86 -5.62
C ILE A 21 1.96 19.32 -5.36
N ILE A 22 2.60 18.72 -6.36
CA ILE A 22 3.94 18.15 -6.25
C ILE A 22 4.95 19.26 -5.96
N ASP A 23 4.88 20.39 -6.67
CA ASP A 23 5.76 21.55 -6.44
C ASP A 23 5.60 22.10 -5.02
N ARG A 24 4.36 22.23 -4.53
CA ARG A 24 4.09 22.65 -3.14
C ARG A 24 4.72 21.68 -2.15
N ALA A 25 4.57 20.37 -2.33
CA ALA A 25 5.17 19.37 -1.44
C ALA A 25 6.71 19.49 -1.40
N LEU A 26 7.35 19.62 -2.58
CA LEU A 26 8.80 19.76 -2.71
C LEU A 26 9.33 21.05 -2.05
N SER A 27 8.53 22.13 -2.11
CA SER A 27 8.86 23.44 -1.51
C SER A 27 8.89 23.42 0.01
N VAL A 28 8.17 22.47 0.65
CA VAL A 28 8.11 22.28 2.10
C VAL A 28 8.90 21.06 2.58
N ASP A 29 9.94 20.68 1.83
CA ASP A 29 10.91 19.61 2.17
C ASP A 29 10.36 18.16 2.15
N VAL A 30 9.17 17.93 1.55
CA VAL A 30 8.72 16.58 1.17
C VAL A 30 9.42 16.22 -0.14
N LYS A 31 10.58 15.57 -0.05
CA LYS A 31 11.48 15.36 -1.21
C LYS A 31 11.15 14.12 -2.03
N GLN A 32 10.45 13.15 -1.44
CA GLN A 32 10.00 11.95 -2.13
C GLN A 32 8.57 11.60 -1.72
N ILE A 33 7.82 11.06 -2.66
CA ILE A 33 6.43 10.64 -2.44
C ILE A 33 6.24 9.26 -3.10
N ILE A 34 5.66 8.33 -2.35
CA ILE A 34 5.22 7.03 -2.88
C ILE A 34 3.73 7.14 -3.21
N THR A 35 3.39 7.11 -4.50
CA THR A 35 1.99 7.07 -4.94
C THR A 35 1.52 5.62 -5.08
N VAL A 36 0.36 5.32 -4.51
CA VAL A 36 -0.09 3.95 -4.24
C VAL A 36 -1.23 3.56 -5.19
N GLY A 37 -0.99 2.55 -6.02
CA GLY A 37 -2.01 1.91 -6.84
C GLY A 37 -2.92 0.99 -6.01
N ILE A 38 -4.21 0.95 -6.36
CA ILE A 38 -5.24 0.16 -5.66
C ILE A 38 -5.95 -0.86 -6.57
N ASP A 39 -5.62 -0.85 -7.85
CA ASP A 39 -5.99 -1.79 -8.91
C ASP A 39 -4.99 -1.65 -10.07
N ILE A 40 -5.15 -2.43 -11.14
CA ILE A 40 -4.25 -2.38 -12.29
C ILE A 40 -4.28 -1.03 -13.01
N LYS A 41 -5.46 -0.41 -13.14
CA LYS A 41 -5.63 0.87 -13.85
C LYS A 41 -4.91 2.01 -13.12
N SER A 42 -5.13 2.13 -11.81
CA SER A 42 -4.48 3.09 -10.92
C SER A 42 -2.98 2.82 -10.79
N SER A 43 -2.56 1.56 -10.72
CA SER A 43 -1.14 1.18 -10.74
C SER A 43 -0.44 1.66 -12.02
N ILE A 44 -1.08 1.53 -13.19
CA ILE A 44 -0.55 2.06 -14.46
C ILE A 44 -0.46 3.60 -14.43
N ARG A 45 -1.46 4.29 -13.85
CA ARG A 45 -1.38 5.75 -13.67
C ARG A 45 -0.24 6.14 -12.72
N ALA A 46 -0.08 5.45 -11.61
CA ALA A 46 1.01 5.64 -10.66
C ALA A 46 2.39 5.48 -11.33
N ILE A 47 2.59 4.43 -12.14
CA ILE A 47 3.81 4.21 -12.94
C ILE A 47 4.07 5.37 -13.91
N LYS A 48 3.04 5.95 -14.53
CA LYS A 48 3.23 7.11 -15.41
C LYS A 48 3.78 8.31 -14.64
N LEU A 49 3.34 8.52 -13.39
CA LEU A 49 3.87 9.59 -12.55
C LEU A 49 5.35 9.38 -12.21
N THR A 50 5.80 8.15 -11.95
CA THR A 50 7.23 7.90 -11.65
C THR A 50 8.15 8.23 -12.83
N LYS A 51 7.63 8.17 -14.07
CA LYS A 51 8.33 8.56 -15.30
C LYS A 51 8.37 10.07 -15.50
N SER A 52 7.31 10.77 -15.09
CA SER A 52 7.21 12.23 -15.22
C SER A 52 7.99 13.00 -14.15
N TYR A 53 8.13 12.45 -12.95
CA TYR A 53 8.73 13.17 -11.81
C TYR A 53 9.84 12.34 -11.16
N SER A 54 11.01 12.96 -10.96
CA SER A 54 12.15 12.30 -10.32
C SER A 54 11.91 11.96 -8.84
N SER A 55 11.11 12.78 -8.14
CA SER A 55 10.74 12.63 -6.73
C SER A 55 9.65 11.61 -6.45
N ILE A 56 8.99 11.08 -7.48
CA ILE A 56 7.84 10.17 -7.32
C ILE A 56 8.27 8.72 -7.53
N PHE A 57 7.92 7.89 -6.55
CA PHE A 57 7.99 6.44 -6.57
C PHE A 57 6.57 5.88 -6.51
N ALA A 58 6.39 4.59 -6.78
CA ALA A 58 5.07 3.99 -6.70
C ALA A 58 5.08 2.60 -6.08
N SER A 59 3.92 2.21 -5.58
CA SER A 59 3.57 0.81 -5.30
C SER A 59 2.46 0.36 -6.23
N VAL A 60 2.42 -0.95 -6.48
CA VAL A 60 1.42 -1.56 -7.35
C VAL A 60 0.74 -2.72 -6.63
N GLY A 61 -0.57 -2.80 -6.71
CA GLY A 61 -1.34 -3.78 -5.99
C GLY A 61 -2.82 -3.69 -6.27
N ILE A 62 -3.58 -4.54 -5.58
CA ILE A 62 -5.03 -4.57 -5.64
C ILE A 62 -5.57 -4.50 -4.20
N HIS A 63 -6.34 -3.44 -3.94
CA HIS A 63 -6.92 -3.15 -2.65
C HIS A 63 -8.01 -4.17 -2.27
N PRO A 64 -8.21 -4.50 -0.97
CA PRO A 64 -9.23 -5.47 -0.53
C PRO A 64 -10.65 -5.21 -1.04
N HIS A 65 -10.99 -3.94 -1.30
CA HIS A 65 -12.33 -3.58 -1.79
C HIS A 65 -12.62 -4.14 -3.19
N ASN A 66 -11.58 -4.46 -3.96
CA ASN A 66 -11.69 -4.97 -5.32
C ASN A 66 -11.63 -6.51 -5.38
N ALA A 67 -11.49 -7.21 -4.25
CA ALA A 67 -11.18 -8.64 -4.22
C ALA A 67 -12.21 -9.56 -4.89
N ASP A 68 -13.49 -9.17 -4.92
CA ASP A 68 -14.53 -9.95 -5.62
C ASP A 68 -14.55 -9.70 -7.14
N ASN A 69 -13.94 -8.60 -7.61
CA ASN A 69 -13.99 -8.16 -9.00
C ASN A 69 -12.70 -8.44 -9.79
N ILE A 70 -11.72 -9.13 -9.18
CA ILE A 70 -10.48 -9.49 -9.85
C ILE A 70 -10.70 -10.68 -10.79
N ASP A 71 -10.07 -10.63 -11.96
CA ASP A 71 -9.87 -11.82 -12.77
C ASP A 71 -8.47 -12.42 -12.57
N LYS A 72 -8.23 -13.61 -13.13
CA LYS A 72 -6.92 -14.28 -13.04
C LYS A 72 -5.81 -13.54 -13.80
N ASN A 73 -6.14 -12.64 -14.72
CA ASN A 73 -5.18 -11.87 -15.49
C ASN A 73 -4.71 -10.64 -14.70
N ASP A 74 -5.55 -10.04 -13.87
CA ASP A 74 -5.17 -8.91 -13.01
C ASP A 74 -3.99 -9.26 -12.10
N LEU A 75 -4.08 -10.37 -11.38
CA LEU A 75 -2.99 -10.83 -10.51
C LEU A 75 -1.70 -11.15 -11.27
N LYS A 76 -1.82 -11.66 -12.50
CA LYS A 76 -0.65 -11.95 -13.35
C LYS A 76 0.02 -10.68 -13.87
N GLN A 77 -0.68 -9.55 -13.91
CA GLN A 77 -0.11 -8.28 -14.35
C GLN A 77 0.76 -7.63 -13.28
N ILE A 78 0.44 -7.81 -11.98
CA ILE A 78 1.18 -7.23 -10.86
C ILE A 78 2.70 -7.47 -10.98
N PRO A 79 3.21 -8.71 -11.09
CA PRO A 79 4.65 -8.93 -11.17
C PRO A 79 5.27 -8.31 -12.42
N LEU A 80 4.55 -8.22 -13.54
CA LEU A 80 5.06 -7.60 -14.76
C LEU A 80 5.28 -6.10 -14.56
N ILE A 81 4.30 -5.41 -13.97
CA ILE A 81 4.38 -3.96 -13.76
C ILE A 81 5.26 -3.59 -12.55
N ALA A 82 5.43 -4.49 -11.58
CA ALA A 82 6.29 -4.30 -10.42
C ALA A 82 7.79 -4.26 -10.76
N THR A 83 8.20 -4.79 -11.92
CA THR A 83 9.60 -4.72 -12.39
C THR A 83 10.00 -3.38 -13.03
N GLN A 84 9.06 -2.44 -13.17
CA GLN A 84 9.35 -1.12 -13.71
C GLN A 84 10.24 -0.31 -12.75
N GLU A 85 10.99 0.66 -13.28
CA GLU A 85 11.81 1.56 -12.46
C GLU A 85 10.95 2.34 -11.46
N LYS A 86 11.52 2.57 -10.27
CA LYS A 86 10.90 3.28 -9.13
C LYS A 86 9.61 2.66 -8.58
N ILE A 87 9.33 1.40 -8.91
CA ILE A 87 8.33 0.61 -8.19
C ILE A 87 9.01 -0.04 -6.99
N VAL A 88 8.55 0.33 -5.80
CA VAL A 88 9.29 0.09 -4.55
C VAL A 88 8.55 -0.81 -3.57
N ALA A 89 7.30 -1.17 -3.85
CA ALA A 89 6.49 -2.03 -2.99
C ALA A 89 5.34 -2.69 -3.77
N ILE A 90 4.85 -3.80 -3.22
CA ILE A 90 3.54 -4.34 -3.56
C ILE A 90 2.50 -3.75 -2.60
N GLY A 91 1.38 -3.31 -3.16
CA GLY A 91 0.30 -2.70 -2.40
C GLY A 91 -0.27 -1.46 -3.09
N GLU A 92 -1.42 -0.97 -2.68
CA GLU A 92 -2.08 -1.33 -1.42
C GLU A 92 -2.81 -2.68 -1.49
N THR A 93 -2.58 -3.52 -0.48
CA THR A 93 -3.25 -4.82 -0.31
C THR A 93 -3.50 -5.06 1.17
N GLY A 94 -4.36 -6.00 1.55
CA GLY A 94 -4.68 -6.25 2.95
C GLY A 94 -6.14 -6.59 3.15
N LEU A 95 -6.73 -6.16 4.26
CA LEU A 95 -8.09 -6.51 4.67
C LEU A 95 -8.86 -5.28 5.17
N ASP A 96 -10.11 -5.16 4.73
CA ASP A 96 -11.07 -4.16 5.22
C ASP A 96 -12.39 -4.85 5.59
N PHE A 97 -12.51 -5.19 6.87
CA PHE A 97 -13.71 -5.84 7.42
C PHE A 97 -14.76 -4.86 7.92
N PHE A 98 -14.41 -3.56 7.97
CA PHE A 98 -15.34 -2.49 8.31
C PHE A 98 -16.24 -2.14 7.12
N ARG A 99 -15.65 -1.78 5.97
CA ARG A 99 -16.41 -1.48 4.75
C ARG A 99 -16.90 -2.74 4.08
N ASN A 100 -16.09 -3.81 4.13
CA ASN A 100 -16.46 -5.16 3.68
C ASN A 100 -17.11 -5.20 2.28
N LEU A 101 -16.56 -4.41 1.34
CA LEU A 101 -17.08 -4.29 -0.04
C LEU A 101 -16.75 -5.50 -0.93
N SER A 102 -15.87 -6.39 -0.46
CA SER A 102 -15.66 -7.72 -1.02
C SER A 102 -15.75 -8.77 0.07
N SER A 103 -16.06 -10.02 -0.29
CA SER A 103 -16.16 -11.11 0.66
C SER A 103 -14.85 -11.34 1.42
N ARG A 104 -14.93 -11.57 2.74
CA ARG A 104 -13.73 -11.76 3.59
C ARG A 104 -12.82 -12.86 3.06
N GLN A 105 -13.40 -13.95 2.56
CA GLN A 105 -12.65 -15.05 1.95
C GLN A 105 -11.82 -14.58 0.75
N LYS A 106 -12.41 -13.78 -0.14
CA LYS A 106 -11.70 -13.23 -1.31
C LYS A 106 -10.65 -12.20 -0.92
N GLN A 107 -10.92 -11.36 0.07
CA GLN A 107 -9.91 -10.44 0.60
C GLN A 107 -8.68 -11.21 1.14
N VAL A 108 -8.90 -12.26 1.93
CA VAL A 108 -7.82 -13.11 2.47
C VAL A 108 -7.05 -13.84 1.36
N GLU A 109 -7.77 -14.40 0.38
CA GLU A 109 -7.14 -15.06 -0.78
C GLU A 109 -6.25 -14.09 -1.56
N LEU A 110 -6.80 -12.91 -1.91
CA LEU A 110 -6.10 -11.86 -2.64
C LEU A 110 -4.89 -11.34 -1.87
N PHE A 111 -5.03 -11.13 -0.56
CA PHE A 111 -3.93 -10.65 0.27
C PHE A 111 -2.77 -11.64 0.26
N LYS A 112 -3.04 -12.93 0.52
CA LYS A 112 -2.01 -13.99 0.49
C LYS A 112 -1.31 -14.09 -0.86
N GLN A 113 -2.05 -14.00 -1.96
CA GLN A 113 -1.48 -14.03 -3.31
C GLN A 113 -0.54 -12.85 -3.57
N GLN A 114 -0.87 -11.65 -3.09
CA GLN A 114 0.00 -10.48 -3.22
C GLN A 114 1.21 -10.54 -2.29
N LEU A 115 1.10 -11.17 -1.12
CA LEU A 115 2.25 -11.47 -0.25
C LEU A 115 3.23 -12.43 -0.94
N ASP A 116 2.72 -13.49 -1.58
CA ASP A 116 3.55 -14.42 -2.35
C ASP A 116 4.30 -13.70 -3.50
N ILE A 117 3.60 -12.80 -4.21
CA ILE A 117 4.22 -11.98 -5.26
C ILE A 117 5.33 -11.10 -4.67
N ALA A 118 5.06 -10.39 -3.58
CA ALA A 118 6.04 -9.51 -2.93
C ALA A 118 7.29 -10.27 -2.50
N ILE A 119 7.14 -11.45 -1.89
CA ILE A 119 8.25 -12.33 -1.51
C ILE A 119 9.04 -12.76 -2.76
N SER A 120 8.36 -13.16 -3.83
CA SER A 120 9.02 -13.62 -5.06
C SER A 120 9.85 -12.54 -5.76
N LEU A 121 9.52 -11.27 -5.54
CA LEU A 121 10.18 -10.11 -6.13
C LEU A 121 11.15 -9.40 -5.17
N ASP A 122 11.29 -9.89 -3.93
CA ASP A 122 12.04 -9.24 -2.86
C ASP A 122 11.61 -7.77 -2.64
N LEU A 123 10.29 -7.52 -2.72
CA LEU A 123 9.70 -6.21 -2.50
C LEU A 123 8.95 -6.16 -1.16
N PRO A 124 9.00 -5.02 -0.45
CA PRO A 124 8.18 -4.82 0.74
C PRO A 124 6.70 -4.66 0.38
N VAL A 125 5.82 -4.78 1.39
CA VAL A 125 4.36 -4.62 1.21
C VAL A 125 3.81 -3.41 1.94
N ILE A 126 2.88 -2.71 1.29
CA ILE A 126 2.04 -1.68 1.91
C ILE A 126 0.68 -2.32 2.25
N ILE A 127 0.42 -2.46 3.54
CA ILE A 127 -0.69 -3.27 4.08
C ILE A 127 -1.80 -2.36 4.60
N HIS A 128 -2.98 -2.45 3.99
CA HIS A 128 -4.23 -1.90 4.51
C HIS A 128 -4.82 -2.81 5.58
N ASP A 129 -5.14 -2.23 6.72
CA ASP A 129 -5.81 -2.94 7.81
C ASP A 129 -6.91 -2.05 8.40
N ARG A 130 -8.15 -2.53 8.31
CA ARG A 130 -9.29 -1.88 8.95
C ARG A 130 -10.24 -2.89 9.57
N GLU A 131 -10.29 -2.87 10.91
CA GLU A 131 -11.04 -3.83 11.74
C GLU A 131 -10.70 -5.30 11.41
N ALA A 132 -9.48 -5.57 10.93
CA ALA A 132 -9.02 -6.89 10.53
C ALA A 132 -7.67 -7.29 11.17
N HIS A 133 -7.25 -6.54 12.20
CA HIS A 133 -5.98 -6.65 12.93
C HIS A 133 -5.54 -8.08 13.23
N GLU A 134 -6.41 -8.88 13.86
CA GLU A 134 -6.08 -10.26 14.22
C GLU A 134 -5.86 -11.17 13.01
N GLU A 135 -6.63 -10.97 11.94
CA GLU A 135 -6.54 -11.78 10.73
C GLU A 135 -5.28 -11.41 9.94
N ILE A 136 -4.97 -10.11 9.83
CA ILE A 136 -3.69 -9.62 9.29
C ILE A 136 -2.53 -10.24 10.06
N PHE A 137 -2.55 -10.18 11.40
CA PHE A 137 -1.50 -10.76 12.23
C PHE A 137 -1.31 -12.27 11.98
N LYS A 138 -2.40 -13.05 12.01
CA LYS A 138 -2.35 -14.51 11.75
C LYS A 138 -1.76 -14.82 10.37
N ILE A 139 -2.16 -14.07 9.35
CA ILE A 139 -1.65 -14.24 7.99
C ILE A 139 -0.15 -13.91 7.96
N LEU A 140 0.26 -12.74 8.43
CA LEU A 140 1.67 -12.33 8.39
C LEU A 140 2.58 -13.25 9.22
N LEU A 141 2.09 -13.78 10.35
CA LEU A 141 2.82 -14.77 11.14
C LEU A 141 3.09 -16.05 10.33
N SER A 142 2.12 -16.52 9.54
CA SER A 142 2.30 -17.69 8.67
C SER A 142 3.22 -17.43 7.46
N PHE A 143 3.38 -16.16 7.09
CA PHE A 143 4.25 -15.70 5.99
C PHE A 143 5.64 -15.26 6.45
N ASN A 144 5.96 -15.34 7.75
CA ASN A 144 7.23 -14.88 8.32
C ASN A 144 8.42 -15.76 7.87
N ARG A 145 8.81 -15.61 6.60
CA ARG A 145 9.96 -16.24 5.97
C ARG A 145 11.03 -15.15 5.81
N ASN A 146 12.17 -15.34 6.47
CA ASN A 146 13.44 -14.65 6.22
C ASN A 146 13.36 -13.11 6.02
N GLY A 147 12.85 -12.38 7.01
CA GLY A 147 13.04 -10.93 7.06
C GLY A 147 12.24 -10.13 6.03
N PHE A 148 11.11 -10.67 5.56
CA PHE A 148 10.09 -9.96 4.80
C PHE A 148 9.61 -8.71 5.54
N LYS A 149 9.55 -7.57 4.84
CA LYS A 149 9.28 -6.24 5.45
C LYS A 149 8.04 -5.61 4.82
N GLY A 150 7.44 -4.70 5.55
CA GLY A 150 6.33 -3.92 5.03
C GLY A 150 5.96 -2.80 5.98
N VAL A 151 4.93 -2.05 5.58
CA VAL A 151 4.33 -1.00 6.39
C VAL A 151 2.87 -1.36 6.63
N ILE A 152 2.44 -1.34 7.90
CA ILE A 152 1.03 -1.31 8.24
C ILE A 152 0.56 0.12 8.04
N HIS A 153 -0.11 0.36 6.91
CA HIS A 153 -0.60 1.68 6.51
C HIS A 153 -1.77 2.11 7.41
N CYS A 154 -1.87 3.42 7.68
CA CYS A 154 -2.96 4.03 8.43
C CYS A 154 -3.29 3.29 9.74
N PHE A 155 -2.27 2.91 10.50
CA PHE A 155 -2.44 2.05 11.66
C PHE A 155 -3.37 2.70 12.70
N SER A 156 -4.39 1.94 13.11
CA SER A 156 -5.43 2.36 14.05
C SER A 156 -5.61 1.38 15.22
N GLY A 157 -4.63 0.51 15.46
CA GLY A 157 -4.64 -0.45 16.56
C GLY A 157 -4.04 0.13 17.85
N ASP A 158 -3.92 -0.72 18.87
CA ASP A 158 -3.31 -0.34 20.15
C ASP A 158 -1.79 -0.48 20.17
N TYR A 159 -1.17 -0.05 21.28
CA TYR A 159 0.28 -0.15 21.48
C TYR A 159 0.81 -1.58 21.41
N ASN A 160 0.07 -2.55 21.96
CA ASN A 160 0.53 -3.94 22.02
C ASN A 160 0.60 -4.55 20.63
N LEU A 161 -0.40 -4.27 19.80
CA LEU A 161 -0.43 -4.68 18.40
C LEU A 161 0.67 -3.98 17.59
N ALA A 162 0.86 -2.67 17.78
CA ALA A 162 1.94 -1.93 17.12
C ALA A 162 3.31 -2.53 17.45
N LYS A 163 3.57 -2.76 18.75
CA LYS A 163 4.81 -3.38 19.23
C LYS A 163 5.00 -4.77 18.62
N THR A 164 3.93 -5.56 18.51
CA THR A 164 3.98 -6.90 17.90
C THR A 164 4.41 -6.83 16.44
N PHE A 165 3.82 -5.93 15.64
CA PHE A 165 4.23 -5.75 14.24
C PHE A 165 5.68 -5.26 14.10
N ILE A 166 6.13 -4.37 14.99
CA ILE A 166 7.52 -3.88 15.02
C ILE A 166 8.48 -5.03 15.35
N ASP A 167 8.18 -5.84 16.36
CA ASP A 167 8.97 -7.01 16.75
C ASP A 167 9.04 -8.05 15.62
N MET A 168 8.03 -8.09 14.73
CA MET A 168 8.02 -8.89 13.51
C MET A 168 8.78 -8.27 12.33
N GLY A 169 9.28 -7.03 12.44
CA GLY A 169 10.05 -6.35 11.39
C GLY A 169 9.24 -5.44 10.46
N TYR A 170 7.97 -5.15 10.78
CA TYR A 170 7.14 -4.20 10.04
C TYR A 170 7.29 -2.78 10.60
N TYR A 171 7.07 -1.79 9.73
CA TYR A 171 6.92 -0.40 10.12
C TYR A 171 5.44 -0.06 10.34
N ILE A 172 5.20 0.93 11.21
CA ILE A 172 3.87 1.47 11.48
C ILE A 172 3.76 2.85 10.85
N SER A 173 2.75 3.04 9.99
CA SER A 173 2.44 4.35 9.42
C SER A 173 1.67 5.20 10.43
N ILE A 174 2.09 6.45 10.61
CA ILE A 174 1.38 7.45 11.42
C ILE A 174 0.71 8.47 10.48
N PRO A 175 -0.58 8.28 10.14
CA PRO A 175 -1.31 9.20 9.27
C PRO A 175 -1.69 10.50 10.00
N GLY A 176 -2.12 11.50 9.24
CA GLY A 176 -2.59 12.79 9.78
C GLY A 176 -3.80 12.67 10.73
N THR A 177 -4.53 11.55 10.72
CA THR A 177 -5.63 11.30 11.65
C THR A 177 -5.19 11.32 13.11
N VAL A 178 -3.90 11.13 13.42
CA VAL A 178 -3.33 11.30 14.78
C VAL A 178 -3.59 12.69 15.36
N THR A 179 -3.85 13.70 14.51
CA THR A 179 -4.17 15.07 14.93
C THR A 179 -5.65 15.28 15.26
N PHE A 180 -6.51 14.29 14.99
CA PHE A 180 -7.94 14.37 15.26
C PHE A 180 -8.22 14.08 16.73
N ARG A 181 -9.16 14.82 17.33
CA ARG A 181 -9.47 14.71 18.78
C ARG A 181 -10.04 13.35 19.21
N ASN A 182 -10.53 12.55 18.26
CA ASN A 182 -11.19 11.27 18.49
C ASN A 182 -10.42 10.10 17.85
N ALA A 183 -9.13 10.30 17.54
CA ALA A 183 -8.27 9.26 17.00
C ALA A 183 -7.65 8.41 18.11
#